data_AF-A0A426ZYT5-F1
#
_entry.id   AF-A0A426ZYT5-F1
#
_cell.length_a   1.000
_cell.length_b   1.000
_cell.length_c   1.000
_cell.angle_alpha   90.00
_cell.angle_beta   90.00
_cell.angle_gamma   90.00
#
_symmetry.space_group_name_H-M   'P 1'
#
loop_
_entity.id
_entity.type
_entity.pdbx_description
1 polymer ?
#
loop_
_entity_poly.entity_id
_entity_poly.type
_entity_poly.pdbx_seq_one_letter_code
_entity_poly.pdbx_strand_id
1 'polypeptide(L)'
;MASHTSVFFLLLLSFLLLLLGNPASSDAPPSAPVDPSTACNTTLDPNFCKTVLPRRGSDNLYDYGRFSLAKSLSNARRFLNLVNRYLARRSTLSPTAILALQDCQLLSGLNIDFLTSAGATLNYTDNLLDPQVEKVQTLLSALLTNQQTCSDGLQTTASAWSVKNGLSVPISNSTKLYGISLALFKKAWIPSKKYKRHGGRAPSRVLPHGRSLLFHEVNVGRNGELPLRMSAPKRGLFERWSGRRLLQATDTVQVDDIVLVSQDGSGNFTTISDAVNSAPSDLDGSTGYYLIYVAAGVYQEYVVISKHKKYLMMIGDGINQTVITGNHNVVDGWTTFNSSTFGTWTVIEMLLSFGFREAIDLTIACS
;
A
#
# COMPACT_ATOMS: atom_id res chain seq x y z
N MET A 1 -46.16 50.26 -22.32
CA MET A 1 -45.13 50.27 -21.24
C MET A 1 -45.37 49.24 -20.12
N ALA A 2 -46.54 48.59 -20.02
CA ALA A 2 -46.82 47.60 -18.96
C ALA A 2 -46.28 46.17 -19.20
N SER A 3 -45.80 45.85 -20.41
CA SER A 3 -45.30 44.50 -20.75
C SER A 3 -43.87 44.23 -20.29
N HIS A 4 -43.02 45.26 -20.16
CA HIS A 4 -41.60 45.07 -19.85
C HIS A 4 -41.33 44.92 -18.35
N THR A 5 -42.21 45.46 -17.51
CA THR A 5 -42.11 45.38 -16.05
C THR A 5 -42.41 43.96 -15.54
N SER A 6 -43.32 43.23 -16.19
CA SER A 6 -43.67 41.85 -15.83
C SER A 6 -42.54 40.85 -16.10
N VAL A 7 -41.86 40.99 -17.25
CA VAL A 7 -40.72 40.12 -17.62
C VAL A 7 -39.53 40.35 -16.69
N PHE A 8 -39.27 41.60 -16.32
CA PHE A 8 -38.19 41.94 -15.38
C PHE A 8 -38.43 41.36 -13.99
N PHE A 9 -39.68 41.37 -13.51
CA PHE A 9 -40.04 40.80 -12.22
C PHE A 9 -39.93 39.27 -12.19
N LEU A 10 -40.31 38.59 -13.27
CA LEU A 10 -40.16 37.13 -13.40
C LEU A 10 -38.68 36.71 -13.48
N LEU A 11 -37.84 37.50 -14.16
CA LEU A 11 -36.39 37.27 -14.19
C LEU A 11 -35.75 37.49 -12.82
N LEU A 12 -36.17 38.53 -12.09
CA LEU A 12 -35.71 38.77 -10.72
C LEU A 12 -36.14 37.68 -9.75
N LEU A 13 -37.36 37.16 -9.88
CA LEU A 13 -37.84 36.03 -9.07
C LEU A 13 -37.09 34.74 -9.39
N SER A 14 -36.79 34.49 -10.67
CA SER A 14 -35.96 33.35 -11.10
C SER A 14 -34.51 33.46 -10.61
N PHE A 15 -33.96 34.68 -10.58
CA PHE A 15 -32.63 34.97 -10.05
C PHE A 15 -32.59 34.86 -8.52
N LEU A 16 -33.66 35.27 -7.84
CA LEU A 16 -33.82 35.11 -6.39
C LEU A 16 -33.99 33.63 -6.00
N LEU A 17 -34.70 32.84 -6.81
CA LEU A 17 -34.81 31.38 -6.65
C LEU A 17 -33.49 30.64 -6.95
N LEU A 18 -32.67 31.17 -7.86
CA LEU A 18 -31.29 30.70 -8.11
C LEU A 18 -30.33 31.09 -6.96
N LEU A 19 -30.54 32.23 -6.31
CA LEU A 19 -29.82 32.65 -5.09
C LEU A 19 -30.26 31.90 -3.83
N LEU A 20 -31.49 31.37 -3.81
CA LEU A 20 -31.99 30.42 -2.80
C LEU A 20 -31.63 28.97 -3.13
N GLY A 21 -30.88 28.75 -4.22
CA GLY A 21 -30.36 27.47 -4.65
C GLY A 21 -29.18 27.00 -3.80
N ASN A 22 -29.46 25.99 -2.98
CA ASN A 22 -28.58 25.16 -2.16
C ASN A 22 -27.98 25.85 -0.92
N PRO A 23 -28.44 25.52 0.30
CA PRO A 23 -27.54 25.63 1.44
C PRO A 23 -26.30 24.83 1.06
N ALA A 24 -25.12 25.44 1.13
CA ALA A 24 -23.86 24.71 1.05
C ALA A 24 -24.03 23.48 1.95
N SER A 25 -24.07 22.28 1.36
CA SER A 25 -24.22 21.04 2.10
C SER A 25 -23.01 20.95 3.03
N SER A 26 -23.18 21.41 4.26
CA SER A 26 -22.31 21.00 5.35
C SER A 26 -22.53 19.51 5.44
N ASP A 27 -21.67 18.72 4.80
CA ASP A 27 -21.68 17.28 4.95
C ASP A 27 -21.84 16.99 6.43
N ALA A 28 -22.89 16.24 6.77
CA ALA A 28 -23.17 15.88 8.15
C ALA A 28 -21.90 15.26 8.75
N PRO A 29 -21.59 15.53 10.03
CA PRO A 29 -20.39 14.99 10.64
C PRO A 29 -20.40 13.44 10.55
N PRO A 30 -19.24 12.78 10.42
CA PRO A 30 -19.21 11.32 10.26
C PRO A 30 -19.86 10.51 11.38
N SER A 31 -20.00 11.11 12.57
CA SER A 31 -20.69 10.56 13.74
C SER A 31 -22.22 10.66 13.67
N ALA A 32 -22.77 11.47 12.76
CA ALA A 32 -24.21 11.54 12.55
C ALA A 32 -24.72 10.22 11.95
N PRO A 33 -25.90 9.75 12.35
CA PRO A 33 -26.59 8.66 11.68
C PRO A 33 -26.74 8.91 10.17
N VAL A 34 -26.43 7.91 9.35
CA VAL A 34 -26.56 7.99 7.89
C VAL A 34 -27.24 6.72 7.36
N ASP A 35 -28.15 6.87 6.40
CA ASP A 35 -28.76 5.71 5.78
C ASP A 35 -27.74 4.98 4.86
N PRO A 36 -27.88 3.67 4.65
CA PRO A 36 -26.95 2.92 3.81
C PRO A 36 -26.80 3.49 2.40
N SER A 37 -27.84 4.12 1.81
CA SER A 37 -27.72 4.69 0.48
C SER A 37 -26.76 5.88 0.47
N THR A 38 -26.93 6.81 1.40
CA THR A 38 -26.03 7.96 1.53
C THR A 38 -24.61 7.55 1.90
N ALA A 39 -24.45 6.53 2.74
CA ALA A 39 -23.13 5.96 3.05
C ALA A 39 -22.44 5.39 1.79
N CYS A 40 -23.21 4.71 0.92
CA CYS A 40 -22.70 4.03 -0.26
C CYS A 40 -22.49 4.92 -1.51
N ASN A 41 -22.95 6.17 -1.52
CA ASN A 41 -22.92 7.04 -2.71
C ASN A 41 -21.52 7.25 -3.32
N THR A 42 -20.47 7.22 -2.51
CA THR A 42 -19.07 7.44 -2.96
C THR A 42 -18.32 6.13 -3.21
N THR A 43 -19.00 4.98 -3.12
CA THR A 43 -18.39 3.68 -3.39
C THR A 43 -18.44 3.36 -4.88
N LEU A 44 -17.49 2.55 -5.36
CA LEU A 44 -17.43 2.15 -6.77
C LEU A 44 -18.61 1.26 -7.20
N ASP A 45 -19.24 0.55 -6.25
CA ASP A 45 -20.44 -0.25 -6.49
C ASP A 45 -21.48 0.03 -5.38
N PRO A 46 -22.28 1.11 -5.51
CA PRO A 46 -23.26 1.50 -4.50
C PRO A 46 -24.35 0.45 -4.27
N ASN A 47 -24.72 -0.31 -5.30
CA ASN A 47 -25.74 -1.34 -5.18
C ASN A 47 -25.22 -2.52 -4.35
N PHE A 48 -24.03 -3.02 -4.68
CA PHE A 48 -23.39 -4.05 -3.87
C PHE A 48 -23.14 -3.56 -2.43
N CYS A 49 -22.70 -2.32 -2.24
CA CYS A 49 -22.54 -1.71 -0.92
C CYS A 49 -23.83 -1.77 -0.08
N LYS A 50 -24.99 -1.40 -0.66
CA LYS A 50 -26.29 -1.48 0.03
C LYS A 50 -26.69 -2.92 0.40
N THR A 51 -26.24 -3.92 -0.34
CA THR A 51 -26.48 -5.34 0.01
C THR A 51 -25.57 -5.82 1.15
N VAL A 52 -24.42 -5.17 1.33
CA VAL A 52 -23.45 -5.50 2.36
C VAL A 52 -23.82 -4.86 3.69
N LEU A 53 -24.15 -3.56 3.70
CA LEU A 53 -24.44 -2.81 4.92
C LEU A 53 -25.75 -3.25 5.60
N PRO A 54 -25.82 -3.20 6.94
CA PRO A 54 -27.04 -3.56 7.67
C PRO A 54 -28.19 -2.60 7.33
N ARG A 55 -29.39 -3.17 7.07
CA ARG A 55 -30.56 -2.41 6.59
C ARG A 55 -31.36 -1.67 7.67
N ARG A 56 -31.12 -1.93 8.96
CA ARG A 56 -31.99 -1.52 10.07
C ARG A 56 -31.32 -0.59 11.10
N GLY A 57 -30.14 -0.05 10.79
CA GLY A 57 -29.42 0.86 11.69
C GLY A 57 -29.48 2.30 11.19
N SER A 58 -29.60 3.25 12.11
CA SER A 58 -29.19 4.64 11.92
C SER A 58 -27.71 4.75 12.29
N ASP A 59 -26.89 3.85 11.74
CA ASP A 59 -25.47 3.75 12.05
C ASP A 59 -24.74 4.96 11.46
N ASN A 60 -23.65 5.35 12.10
CA ASN A 60 -22.79 6.41 11.59
C ASN A 60 -21.74 5.84 10.62
N LEU A 61 -20.95 6.71 9.99
CA LEU A 61 -19.96 6.27 9.00
C LEU A 61 -18.83 5.43 9.60
N TYR A 62 -18.51 5.63 10.89
CA TYR A 62 -17.50 4.83 11.59
C TYR A 62 -17.97 3.39 11.79
N ASP A 63 -19.23 3.21 12.19
CA ASP A 63 -19.83 1.89 12.39
C ASP A 63 -19.90 1.11 11.08
N TYR A 64 -20.34 1.75 9.98
CA TYR A 64 -20.30 1.12 8.65
C TYR A 64 -18.87 0.81 8.19
N GLY A 65 -17.90 1.69 8.50
CA GLY A 65 -16.49 1.47 8.25
C GLY A 65 -16.00 0.17 8.93
N ARG A 66 -16.19 0.05 10.25
CA ARG A 66 -15.82 -1.14 11.04
C ARG A 66 -16.54 -2.39 10.55
N PHE A 67 -17.85 -2.30 10.31
CA PHE A 67 -18.64 -3.41 9.81
C PHE A 67 -18.11 -3.92 8.45
N SER A 68 -17.85 -3.00 7.52
CA SER A 68 -17.34 -3.36 6.20
C SER A 68 -15.97 -4.04 6.29
N LEU A 69 -15.09 -3.60 7.20
CA LEU A 69 -13.78 -4.22 7.44
C LEU A 69 -13.90 -5.62 8.01
N ALA A 70 -14.77 -5.82 9.00
CA ALA A 70 -15.05 -7.15 9.55
C ALA A 70 -15.61 -8.09 8.48
N LYS A 71 -16.49 -7.57 7.60
CA LYS A 71 -17.03 -8.33 6.46
C LYS A 71 -15.94 -8.69 5.45
N SER A 72 -15.08 -7.74 5.11
CA SER A 72 -13.91 -7.92 4.25
C SER A 72 -12.96 -8.99 4.83
N LEU A 73 -12.68 -8.97 6.13
CA LEU A 73 -11.83 -9.97 6.79
C LEU A 73 -12.45 -11.38 6.73
N SER A 74 -13.75 -11.50 7.00
CA SER A 74 -14.48 -12.77 6.86
C SER A 74 -14.42 -13.29 5.42
N ASN A 75 -14.60 -12.41 4.44
CA ASN A 75 -14.53 -12.76 3.02
C ASN A 75 -13.11 -13.18 2.60
N ALA A 76 -12.08 -12.46 3.03
CA ALA A 76 -10.67 -12.78 2.76
C ALA A 76 -10.30 -14.19 3.25
N ARG A 77 -10.72 -14.56 4.48
CA ARG A 77 -10.54 -15.91 5.03
C ARG A 77 -11.24 -16.98 4.19
N ARG A 78 -12.47 -16.71 3.73
CA ARG A 78 -13.20 -17.64 2.85
C ARG A 78 -12.52 -17.80 1.49
N PHE A 79 -12.01 -16.71 0.93
CA PHE A 79 -11.28 -16.71 -0.33
C PHE A 79 -9.97 -17.52 -0.22
N LEU A 80 -9.17 -17.29 0.82
CA LEU A 80 -7.96 -18.08 1.10
C LEU A 80 -8.28 -19.58 1.25
N ASN A 81 -9.34 -19.93 1.99
CA ASN A 81 -9.77 -21.32 2.13
C ASN A 81 -10.20 -21.95 0.80
N LEU A 82 -10.79 -21.18 -0.10
CA LEU A 82 -11.14 -21.65 -1.44
C LEU A 82 -9.88 -21.88 -2.29
N VAL A 83 -8.91 -20.97 -2.26
CA VAL A 83 -7.60 -21.14 -2.92
C VAL A 83 -6.89 -22.40 -2.40
N ASN A 84 -6.85 -22.59 -1.07
CA ASN A 84 -6.26 -23.78 -0.45
C ASN A 84 -6.91 -25.08 -0.90
N ARG A 85 -8.24 -25.09 -1.14
CA ARG A 85 -8.93 -26.26 -1.68
C ARG A 85 -8.51 -26.61 -3.11
N TYR A 86 -8.25 -25.60 -3.95
CA TYR A 86 -7.70 -25.84 -5.28
C TYR A 86 -6.26 -26.39 -5.19
N LEU A 87 -5.42 -25.79 -4.36
CA LEU A 87 -4.03 -26.25 -4.13
C LEU A 87 -3.97 -27.67 -3.55
N ALA A 88 -4.92 -28.06 -2.71
CA ALA A 88 -4.99 -29.44 -2.21
C ALA A 88 -5.23 -30.47 -3.33
N ARG A 89 -5.84 -30.05 -4.46
CA ARG A 89 -6.08 -30.87 -5.66
C ARG A 89 -5.03 -30.63 -6.76
N ARG A 90 -3.81 -30.26 -6.35
CA ARG A 90 -2.65 -29.98 -7.19
C ARG A 90 -2.37 -30.98 -8.32
N SER A 91 -2.66 -32.27 -8.14
CA SER A 91 -2.48 -33.29 -9.19
C SER A 91 -3.34 -33.07 -10.44
N THR A 92 -4.42 -32.28 -10.34
CA THR A 92 -5.33 -31.95 -11.46
C THR A 92 -4.99 -30.62 -12.13
N LEU A 93 -3.95 -29.94 -11.67
CA LEU A 93 -3.58 -28.59 -12.08
C LEU A 93 -2.27 -28.61 -12.86
N SER A 94 -2.17 -27.77 -13.88
CA SER A 94 -0.90 -27.50 -14.55
C SER A 94 0.09 -26.79 -13.61
N PRO A 95 1.41 -26.91 -13.82
CA PRO A 95 2.42 -26.21 -13.02
C PRO A 95 2.18 -24.69 -12.89
N THR A 96 1.85 -24.02 -13.99
CA THR A 96 1.56 -22.57 -14.02
C THR A 96 0.33 -22.20 -13.18
N ALA A 97 -0.72 -23.04 -13.21
CA ALA A 97 -1.90 -22.84 -12.38
C ALA A 97 -1.62 -23.05 -10.88
N ILE A 98 -0.71 -23.98 -10.54
CA ILE A 98 -0.26 -24.17 -9.16
C ILE A 98 0.47 -22.90 -8.69
N LEU A 99 1.39 -22.36 -9.48
CA LEU A 99 2.11 -21.12 -9.16
C LEU A 99 1.14 -19.95 -8.96
N ALA A 100 0.21 -19.73 -9.88
CA ALA A 100 -0.77 -18.65 -9.77
C ALA A 100 -1.65 -18.79 -8.51
N LEU A 101 -2.02 -20.02 -8.14
CA LEU A 101 -2.75 -20.27 -6.90
C LEU A 101 -1.90 -20.09 -5.65
N GLN A 102 -0.60 -20.39 -5.68
CA GLN A 102 0.34 -20.11 -4.58
C GLN A 102 0.51 -18.59 -4.39
N ASP A 103 0.60 -17.82 -5.47
CA ASP A 103 0.63 -16.36 -5.40
C ASP A 103 -0.66 -15.82 -4.77
N CYS A 104 -1.81 -16.31 -5.25
CA CYS A 104 -3.11 -15.97 -4.67
C CYS A 104 -3.21 -16.35 -3.19
N GLN A 105 -2.67 -17.51 -2.78
CA GLN A 105 -2.65 -17.95 -1.39
C GLN A 105 -1.88 -16.96 -0.52
N LEU A 106 -0.71 -16.53 -0.99
CA LEU A 106 0.14 -15.58 -0.29
C LEU A 106 -0.48 -14.19 -0.20
N LEU A 107 -0.92 -13.63 -1.34
CA LEU A 107 -1.59 -12.32 -1.40
C LEU A 107 -2.87 -12.29 -0.54
N SER A 108 -3.61 -13.39 -0.47
CA SER A 108 -4.79 -13.51 0.40
C SER A 108 -4.40 -13.55 1.88
N GLY A 109 -3.30 -14.22 2.22
CA GLY A 109 -2.73 -14.20 3.57
C GLY A 109 -2.36 -12.79 4.02
N LEU A 110 -1.70 -12.02 3.15
CA LEU A 110 -1.37 -10.62 3.41
C LEU A 110 -2.62 -9.76 3.59
N ASN A 111 -3.66 -9.97 2.78
CA ASN A 111 -4.92 -9.26 2.93
C ASN A 111 -5.58 -9.51 4.30
N ILE A 112 -5.50 -10.73 4.82
CA ILE A 112 -5.97 -11.06 6.18
C ILE A 112 -5.17 -10.30 7.23
N ASP A 113 -3.84 -10.26 7.10
CA ASP A 113 -2.95 -9.55 8.03
C ASP A 113 -3.23 -8.03 8.02
N PHE A 114 -3.40 -7.44 6.82
CA PHE A 114 -3.73 -6.02 6.64
C PHE A 114 -5.10 -5.65 7.20
N LEU A 115 -6.13 -6.45 6.92
CA LEU A 115 -7.48 -6.25 7.47
C LEU A 115 -7.50 -6.39 8.99
N THR A 116 -6.72 -7.33 9.54
CA THR A 116 -6.58 -7.51 10.98
C THR A 116 -5.90 -6.30 11.61
N SER A 117 -4.81 -5.80 11.03
CA SER A 117 -4.12 -4.60 11.51
C SER A 117 -5.00 -3.35 11.42
N ALA A 118 -5.71 -3.15 10.31
CA ALA A 118 -6.62 -2.01 10.14
C ALA A 118 -7.77 -2.08 11.15
N GLY A 119 -8.36 -3.26 11.33
CA GLY A 119 -9.38 -3.51 12.33
C GLY A 119 -8.90 -3.19 13.75
N ALA A 120 -7.71 -3.63 14.13
CA ALA A 120 -7.13 -3.34 15.44
C ALA A 120 -6.94 -1.83 15.70
N THR A 121 -6.53 -1.06 14.67
CA THR A 121 -6.42 0.40 14.76
C THR A 121 -7.78 1.08 14.93
N LEU A 122 -8.82 0.58 14.24
CA LEU A 122 -10.12 1.23 14.19
C LEU A 122 -11.08 0.81 15.30
N ASN A 123 -10.87 -0.33 15.95
CA ASN A 123 -11.82 -0.91 16.90
C ASN A 123 -12.09 -0.02 18.13
N TYR A 124 -11.14 0.84 18.50
CA TYR A 124 -11.16 1.54 19.79
C TYR A 124 -11.31 3.07 19.69
N THR A 125 -11.25 3.66 18.50
CA THR A 125 -11.31 5.12 18.35
C THR A 125 -11.93 5.55 17.02
N ASP A 126 -12.74 6.60 17.07
CA ASP A 126 -13.19 7.37 15.90
C ASP A 126 -12.22 8.49 15.53
N ASN A 127 -11.33 8.86 16.47
CA ASN A 127 -10.33 9.91 16.30
C ASN A 127 -8.96 9.28 16.08
N LEU A 128 -8.53 9.26 14.83
CA LEU A 128 -7.19 8.80 14.45
C LEU A 128 -6.22 9.96 14.32
N LEU A 129 -4.97 9.73 14.71
CA LEU A 129 -3.86 10.61 14.38
C LEU A 129 -3.51 10.45 12.89
N ASP A 130 -2.96 11.50 12.28
CA ASP A 130 -2.59 11.49 10.85
C ASP A 130 -1.75 10.24 10.44
N PRO A 131 -0.74 9.79 11.22
CA PRO A 131 -0.01 8.56 10.90
C PRO A 131 -0.87 7.29 10.89
N GLN A 132 -1.87 7.20 11.77
CA GLN A 132 -2.78 6.05 11.82
C GLN A 132 -3.75 6.08 10.63
N VAL A 133 -4.21 7.28 10.23
CA VAL A 133 -5.05 7.46 9.04
C VAL A 133 -4.30 7.00 7.79
N GLU A 134 -3.06 7.47 7.61
CA GLU A 134 -2.20 7.11 6.48
C GLU A 134 -1.92 5.60 6.46
N LYS A 135 -1.61 5.00 7.62
CA LYS A 135 -1.41 3.55 7.76
C LYS A 135 -2.62 2.77 7.30
N VAL A 136 -3.81 3.06 7.84
CA VAL A 136 -5.04 2.33 7.49
C VAL A 136 -5.38 2.54 6.01
N GLN A 137 -5.28 3.77 5.49
CA GLN A 137 -5.53 4.05 4.07
C GLN A 137 -4.61 3.20 3.16
N THR A 138 -3.34 3.13 3.50
CA THR A 138 -2.33 2.40 2.73
C THR A 138 -2.62 0.91 2.76
N LEU A 139 -2.91 0.34 3.94
CA LEU A 139 -3.30 -1.06 4.08
C LEU A 139 -4.52 -1.40 3.23
N LEU A 140 -5.59 -0.58 3.31
CA LEU A 140 -6.82 -0.83 2.56
C LEU A 140 -6.65 -0.65 1.04
N SER A 141 -5.76 0.22 0.61
CA SER A 141 -5.41 0.36 -0.81
C SER A 141 -4.63 -0.86 -1.30
N ALA A 142 -3.69 -1.37 -0.50
CA ALA A 142 -2.93 -2.57 -0.82
C ALA A 142 -3.80 -3.83 -0.96
N LEU A 143 -4.92 -3.94 -0.23
CA LEU A 143 -5.89 -5.04 -0.41
C LEU A 143 -6.36 -5.17 -1.86
N LEU A 144 -6.68 -4.04 -2.49
CA LEU A 144 -7.16 -3.99 -3.87
C LEU A 144 -6.05 -4.40 -4.85
N THR A 145 -4.83 -3.89 -4.64
CA THR A 145 -3.66 -4.27 -5.45
C THR A 145 -3.40 -5.78 -5.36
N ASN A 146 -3.33 -6.33 -4.14
CA ASN A 146 -3.11 -7.76 -3.93
C ASN A 146 -4.20 -8.62 -4.60
N GLN A 147 -5.47 -8.21 -4.50
CA GLN A 147 -6.57 -8.92 -5.12
C GLN A 147 -6.50 -8.88 -6.65
N GLN A 148 -6.07 -7.74 -7.22
CA GLN A 148 -5.88 -7.58 -8.65
C GLN A 148 -4.71 -8.43 -9.15
N THR A 149 -3.57 -8.43 -8.47
CA THR A 149 -2.41 -9.25 -8.85
C THR A 149 -2.73 -10.74 -8.85
N CYS A 150 -3.49 -11.22 -7.86
CA CYS A 150 -3.99 -12.59 -7.84
C CYS A 150 -4.92 -12.88 -9.03
N SER A 151 -5.85 -11.95 -9.34
CA SER A 151 -6.72 -12.08 -10.51
C SER A 151 -5.92 -12.17 -11.81
N ASP A 152 -4.93 -11.30 -12.00
CA ASP A 152 -4.14 -11.21 -13.21
C ASP A 152 -3.31 -12.50 -13.42
N GLY A 153 -2.67 -13.02 -12.37
CA GLY A 153 -1.94 -14.29 -12.43
C GLY A 153 -2.82 -15.49 -12.80
N LEU A 154 -4.08 -15.50 -12.37
CA LEU A 154 -5.04 -16.53 -12.76
C LEU A 154 -5.55 -16.34 -14.21
N GLN A 155 -5.63 -15.10 -14.69
CA GLN A 155 -6.11 -14.81 -16.04
C GLN A 155 -5.09 -15.16 -17.12
N THR A 156 -3.80 -15.03 -16.83
CA THR A 156 -2.71 -15.34 -17.76
C THR A 156 -2.48 -16.84 -17.94
N THR A 157 -3.09 -17.69 -17.10
CA THR A 157 -2.91 -19.15 -17.16
C THR A 157 -4.07 -19.82 -17.91
N ALA A 158 -3.86 -20.19 -19.18
CA ALA A 158 -4.89 -20.81 -20.03
C ALA A 158 -5.44 -22.16 -19.49
N SER A 159 -4.57 -22.97 -18.87
CA SER A 159 -4.91 -24.25 -18.25
C SER A 159 -5.67 -24.11 -16.92
N ALA A 160 -5.79 -22.89 -16.37
CA ALA A 160 -6.52 -22.62 -15.15
C ALA A 160 -8.00 -22.29 -15.39
N TRP A 161 -8.57 -22.46 -16.59
CA TRP A 161 -9.93 -21.99 -16.92
C TRP A 161 -11.01 -22.43 -15.90
N SER A 162 -10.98 -23.69 -15.44
CA SER A 162 -11.92 -24.16 -14.40
C SER A 162 -11.72 -23.46 -13.06
N VAL A 163 -10.46 -23.16 -12.70
CA VAL A 163 -10.09 -22.41 -11.49
C VAL A 163 -10.49 -20.95 -11.64
N LYS A 164 -10.18 -20.33 -12.78
CA LYS A 164 -10.56 -18.95 -13.15
C LYS A 164 -12.07 -18.75 -13.03
N ASN A 165 -12.87 -19.64 -13.60
CA ASN A 165 -14.33 -19.54 -13.50
C ASN A 165 -14.81 -19.72 -12.06
N GLY A 166 -14.27 -20.71 -11.33
CA GLY A 166 -14.63 -20.95 -9.93
C GLY A 166 -14.17 -19.85 -8.96
N LEU A 167 -13.16 -19.06 -9.31
CA LEU A 167 -12.63 -17.95 -8.49
C LEU A 167 -13.11 -16.56 -8.96
N SER A 168 -13.62 -16.41 -10.19
CA SER A 168 -14.04 -15.13 -10.76
C SER A 168 -15.03 -14.34 -9.89
N VAL A 169 -16.10 -15.01 -9.43
CA VAL A 169 -17.12 -14.40 -8.57
C VAL A 169 -16.57 -14.11 -7.16
N PRO A 170 -15.89 -15.04 -6.47
CA PRO A 170 -15.18 -14.74 -5.22
C PRO A 170 -14.23 -13.54 -5.32
N ILE A 171 -13.39 -13.47 -6.36
CA ILE A 171 -12.46 -12.36 -6.62
C ILE A 171 -13.21 -11.05 -6.78
N SER A 172 -14.23 -11.02 -7.64
CA SER A 172 -15.04 -9.82 -7.87
C SER A 172 -15.69 -9.32 -6.58
N ASN A 173 -16.27 -10.24 -5.79
CA ASN A 173 -16.89 -9.91 -4.52
C ASN A 173 -15.86 -9.40 -3.50
N SER A 174 -14.67 -10.00 -3.42
CA SER A 174 -13.56 -9.52 -2.57
C SER A 174 -13.13 -8.11 -2.96
N THR A 175 -12.88 -7.85 -4.25
CA THR A 175 -12.51 -6.52 -4.77
C THR A 175 -13.56 -5.47 -4.40
N LYS A 176 -14.85 -5.79 -4.60
CA LYS A 176 -15.94 -4.87 -4.25
C LYS A 176 -16.01 -4.61 -2.75
N LEU A 177 -15.88 -5.64 -1.91
CA LEU A 177 -15.87 -5.50 -0.45
C LEU A 177 -14.70 -4.64 0.04
N TYR A 178 -13.49 -4.87 -0.45
CA TYR A 178 -12.31 -4.06 -0.09
C TYR A 178 -12.48 -2.61 -0.55
N GLY A 179 -13.05 -2.40 -1.75
CA GLY A 179 -13.37 -1.08 -2.27
C GLY A 179 -14.38 -0.33 -1.39
N ILE A 180 -15.40 -1.00 -0.89
CA ILE A 180 -16.35 -0.45 0.09
C ILE A 180 -15.64 -0.06 1.38
N SER A 181 -14.79 -0.94 1.92
CA SER A 181 -14.02 -0.65 3.14
C SER A 181 -13.12 0.58 2.99
N LEU A 182 -12.40 0.71 1.87
CA LEU A 182 -11.57 1.88 1.61
C LEU A 182 -12.41 3.16 1.46
N ALA A 183 -13.52 3.10 0.74
CA ALA A 183 -14.38 4.26 0.50
C ALA A 183 -15.04 4.76 1.80
N LEU A 184 -15.59 3.86 2.62
CA LEU A 184 -16.19 4.21 3.90
C LEU A 184 -15.13 4.72 4.89
N PHE A 185 -13.94 4.10 4.92
CA PHE A 185 -12.83 4.59 5.73
C PHE A 185 -12.46 6.03 5.36
N LYS A 186 -12.26 6.31 4.06
CA LYS A 186 -11.95 7.66 3.57
C LYS A 186 -13.03 8.66 3.98
N LYS A 187 -14.31 8.29 3.86
CA LYS A 187 -15.43 9.17 4.20
C LYS A 187 -15.52 9.46 5.69
N ALA A 188 -15.20 8.49 6.53
CA ALA A 188 -15.36 8.58 7.98
C ALA A 188 -14.15 9.20 8.69
N TRP A 189 -12.92 8.83 8.31
CA TRP A 189 -11.69 9.23 9.01
C TRP A 189 -10.83 10.26 8.28
N ILE A 190 -11.16 10.64 7.04
CA ILE A 190 -10.41 11.65 6.28
C ILE A 190 -11.28 12.89 6.05
N PRO A 191 -11.01 14.02 6.74
CA PRO A 191 -11.81 15.23 6.59
C PRO A 191 -11.77 15.77 5.15
N SER A 192 -12.94 16.03 4.57
CA SER A 192 -13.08 16.58 3.20
C SER A 192 -12.37 17.93 2.97
N LYS A 193 -12.00 18.65 4.05
CA LYS A 193 -11.28 19.94 3.96
C LYS A 193 -9.84 19.82 3.46
N LYS A 194 -9.19 18.64 3.53
CA LYS A 194 -7.83 18.44 2.95
C LYS A 194 -7.82 18.45 1.41
N TYR A 195 -8.98 18.42 0.74
CA TYR A 195 -9.10 18.47 -0.73
C TYR A 195 -9.45 19.85 -1.32
N LYS A 196 -9.66 20.89 -0.49
CA LYS A 196 -9.80 22.26 -1.01
C LYS A 196 -8.42 22.83 -1.35
N ARG A 197 -7.94 22.54 -2.57
CA ARG A 197 -6.90 23.33 -3.24
C ARG A 197 -7.39 24.78 -3.33
N HIS A 198 -6.89 25.65 -2.46
CA HIS A 198 -6.91 27.08 -2.73
C HIS A 198 -5.94 27.36 -3.88
N GLY A 199 -6.47 27.67 -5.06
CA GLY A 199 -5.74 28.42 -6.06
C GLY A 199 -5.39 29.80 -5.48
N GLY A 200 -4.10 30.11 -5.40
CA GLY A 200 -3.60 31.41 -4.95
C GLY A 200 -2.25 31.31 -4.24
N ARG A 201 -1.19 31.73 -4.94
CA ARG A 201 0.19 32.02 -4.48
C ARG A 201 0.70 31.28 -3.23
N ALA A 202 1.68 30.40 -3.46
CA ALA A 202 2.46 29.70 -2.44
C ALA A 202 3.00 30.66 -1.34
N PRO A 203 2.61 30.46 -0.08
CA PRO A 203 3.41 30.90 1.06
C PRO A 203 4.45 29.84 1.38
N SER A 204 5.60 30.27 1.87
CA SER A 204 6.75 29.46 2.27
C SER A 204 6.36 28.23 3.08
N ARG A 205 6.98 27.10 2.72
CA ARG A 205 6.89 25.80 3.36
C ARG A 205 7.22 25.93 4.85
N VAL A 206 6.20 25.91 5.70
CA VAL A 206 6.30 25.45 7.08
C VAL A 206 5.22 24.38 7.23
N LEU A 207 5.64 23.13 7.04
CA LEU A 207 4.80 21.95 7.25
C LEU A 207 4.63 21.73 8.77
N PRO A 208 3.40 21.50 9.27
CA PRO A 208 3.17 21.07 10.64
C PRO A 208 3.79 19.68 10.86
N HIS A 209 4.42 19.53 12.03
CA HIS A 209 5.16 18.35 12.45
C HIS A 209 4.24 17.12 12.57
N GLY A 210 4.69 15.96 12.06
CA GLY A 210 4.08 14.66 12.39
C GLY A 210 3.84 13.66 11.25
N ARG A 211 4.46 13.83 10.08
CA ARG A 211 4.52 12.79 9.04
C ARG A 211 5.74 11.90 9.25
N SER A 212 5.54 10.59 9.41
CA SER A 212 6.62 9.59 9.34
C SER A 212 6.29 8.57 8.25
N LEU A 213 6.27 9.05 7.01
CA LEU A 213 6.72 8.27 5.86
C LEU A 213 8.19 8.63 5.71
N LEU A 214 9.07 7.82 6.30
CA LEU A 214 10.47 8.16 6.61
C LEU A 214 11.36 8.65 5.45
N PHE A 215 10.91 8.74 4.19
CA PHE A 215 11.77 9.21 3.09
C PHE A 215 11.13 10.21 2.12
N HIS A 216 9.81 10.49 2.19
CA HIS A 216 9.26 11.55 1.32
C HIS A 216 9.60 12.97 1.82
N GLU A 217 10.02 13.09 3.09
CA GLU A 217 10.42 14.35 3.73
C GLU A 217 11.79 14.26 4.43
N VAL A 218 12.57 13.19 4.22
CA VAL A 218 14.02 13.31 4.40
C VAL A 218 14.46 14.20 3.25
N ASN A 219 14.75 15.46 3.57
CA ASN A 219 15.59 16.28 2.70
C ASN A 219 16.90 15.51 2.61
N VAL A 220 17.02 14.63 1.61
CA VAL A 220 18.32 14.18 1.12
C VAL A 220 19.05 15.49 0.91
N GLY A 221 20.09 15.72 1.72
CA GLY A 221 20.86 16.96 1.62
C GLY A 221 21.20 17.19 0.15
N ARG A 222 21.40 18.44 -0.28
CA ARG A 222 21.71 18.75 -1.69
C ARG A 222 22.89 17.93 -2.27
N ASN A 223 23.59 17.16 -1.44
CA ASN A 223 24.70 16.27 -1.73
C ASN A 223 24.40 14.74 -1.64
N GLY A 224 23.15 14.27 -1.51
CA GLY A 224 22.87 12.82 -1.44
C GLY A 224 22.99 12.21 -0.04
N GLU A 225 22.82 13.01 1.02
CA GLU A 225 23.09 12.64 2.41
C GLU A 225 21.89 11.94 3.08
N LEU A 226 22.14 10.80 3.74
CA LEU A 226 21.13 10.02 4.48
C LEU A 226 21.28 10.23 6.00
N PRO A 227 20.19 10.53 6.73
CA PRO A 227 20.23 10.75 8.17
C PRO A 227 20.26 9.42 8.93
N LEU A 228 21.33 8.64 8.81
CA LEU A 228 21.48 7.35 9.50
C LEU A 228 22.23 7.51 10.83
N ARG A 229 21.71 6.90 11.90
CA ARG A 229 22.38 6.79 13.20
C ARG A 229 22.80 5.34 13.43
N MET A 230 24.09 5.14 13.66
CA MET A 230 24.68 3.83 13.92
C MET A 230 25.87 3.95 14.88
N SER A 231 26.34 2.81 15.40
CA SER A 231 27.55 2.75 16.24
C SER A 231 28.79 3.18 15.46
N ALA A 232 29.83 3.66 16.16
CA ALA A 232 31.05 4.14 15.51
C ALA A 232 31.72 3.07 14.60
N PRO A 233 31.80 1.78 14.99
CA PRO A 233 32.33 0.74 14.10
C PRO A 233 31.51 0.58 12.82
N LYS A 234 30.18 0.55 12.94
CA LYS A 234 29.26 0.37 11.80
C LYS A 234 29.28 1.59 10.87
N ARG A 235 29.40 2.79 11.44
CA ARG A 235 29.64 4.03 10.68
C ARG A 235 30.91 3.92 9.84
N GLY A 236 32.02 3.47 10.43
CA GLY A 236 33.27 3.29 9.71
C GLY A 236 33.18 2.29 8.55
N LEU A 237 32.36 1.24 8.69
CA LEU A 237 32.08 0.31 7.58
C LEU A 237 31.26 0.97 6.48
N PHE A 238 30.15 1.62 6.83
CA PHE A 238 29.30 2.31 5.87
C PHE A 238 30.06 3.38 5.09
N GLU A 239 30.82 4.24 5.77
CA GLU A 239 31.59 5.31 5.13
C GLU A 239 32.70 4.74 4.23
N ARG A 240 33.28 3.59 4.59
CA ARG A 240 34.27 2.89 3.76
C ARG A 240 33.66 2.34 2.48
N TRP A 241 32.50 1.69 2.57
CA TRP A 241 31.86 1.07 1.41
C TRP A 241 31.19 2.09 0.50
N SER A 242 30.46 3.03 1.09
CA SER A 242 29.74 4.06 0.32
C SER A 242 30.59 5.20 -0.18
N GLY A 243 31.75 5.45 0.43
CA GLY A 243 32.51 6.68 0.22
C GLY A 243 31.77 7.94 0.67
N ARG A 244 30.62 7.80 1.36
CA ARG A 244 29.77 8.91 1.83
C ARG A 244 29.89 9.05 3.34
N ARG A 245 29.90 10.28 3.82
CA ARG A 245 29.96 10.58 5.26
C ARG A 245 28.56 10.69 5.85
N LEU A 246 28.33 10.11 7.03
CA LEU A 246 27.04 10.23 7.72
C LEU A 246 26.97 11.53 8.53
N LEU A 247 25.89 12.29 8.38
CA LEU A 247 25.59 13.44 9.23
C LEU A 247 24.72 13.02 10.43
N GLN A 248 25.02 13.57 11.60
CA GLN A 248 24.18 13.46 12.79
C GLN A 248 23.07 14.52 12.72
N ALA A 249 22.00 14.22 11.99
CA ALA A 249 20.78 15.04 12.00
C ALA A 249 19.97 14.81 13.29
N THR A 250 19.04 15.71 13.59
CA THR A 250 18.12 15.58 14.73
C THR A 250 17.08 14.47 14.52
N ASP A 251 16.63 14.27 13.27
CA ASP A 251 15.74 13.18 12.87
C ASP A 251 16.55 12.11 12.15
N THR A 252 17.05 11.11 12.89
CA THR A 252 17.90 10.05 12.35
C THR A 252 17.24 8.68 12.42
N VAL A 253 17.47 7.87 11.38
CA VAL A 253 17.05 6.47 11.31
C VAL A 253 18.10 5.61 12.00
N GLN A 254 17.73 4.94 13.08
CA GLN A 254 18.61 4.02 13.80
C GLN A 254 18.87 2.78 12.94
N VAL A 255 20.14 2.49 12.68
CA VAL A 255 20.61 1.26 12.05
C VAL A 255 21.22 0.40 13.14
N ASP A 256 20.64 -0.77 13.34
CA ASP A 256 21.15 -1.75 14.29
C ASP A 256 22.40 -2.40 13.72
N ASP A 257 22.29 -3.05 12.56
CA ASP A 257 23.36 -3.83 11.94
C ASP A 257 23.56 -3.51 10.46
N ILE A 258 24.75 -3.83 9.93
CA ILE A 258 25.10 -3.59 8.54
C ILE A 258 25.87 -4.78 7.95
N VAL A 259 25.47 -5.20 6.74
CA VAL A 259 26.15 -6.24 5.97
C VAL A 259 26.43 -5.78 4.54
N LEU A 260 27.54 -6.26 3.98
CA LEU A 260 27.96 -6.00 2.60
C LEU A 260 27.64 -7.19 1.70
N VAL A 261 27.00 -6.91 0.56
CA VAL A 261 26.85 -7.84 -0.56
C VAL A 261 27.82 -7.43 -1.65
N SER A 262 28.69 -8.36 -2.07
CA SER A 262 29.61 -8.16 -3.18
C SER A 262 29.87 -9.47 -3.93
N GLN A 263 29.65 -9.47 -5.25
CA GLN A 263 29.78 -10.66 -6.11
C GLN A 263 31.23 -11.19 -6.19
N ASP A 264 32.23 -10.35 -5.88
CA ASP A 264 33.65 -10.72 -5.87
C ASP A 264 34.09 -11.49 -4.60
N GLY A 265 33.17 -11.70 -3.65
CA GLY A 265 33.44 -12.39 -2.39
C GLY A 265 34.16 -11.55 -1.32
N SER A 266 34.37 -10.25 -1.55
CA SER A 266 34.95 -9.34 -0.55
C SER A 266 33.95 -8.90 0.53
N GLY A 267 32.65 -9.12 0.29
CA GLY A 267 31.55 -8.82 1.20
C GLY A 267 31.24 -9.94 2.20
N ASN A 268 30.22 -9.71 3.02
CA ASN A 268 29.64 -10.74 3.90
C ASN A 268 28.90 -11.81 3.10
N PHE A 269 28.25 -11.41 2.00
CA PHE A 269 27.48 -12.28 1.11
C PHE A 269 27.83 -11.99 -0.34
N THR A 270 27.68 -12.98 -1.21
CA THR A 270 27.82 -12.83 -2.66
C THR A 270 26.49 -12.56 -3.34
N THR A 271 25.37 -12.89 -2.69
CA THR A 271 24.01 -12.73 -3.21
C THR A 271 23.17 -11.82 -2.31
N ILE A 272 22.19 -11.15 -2.90
CA ILE A 272 21.26 -10.30 -2.15
C ILE A 272 20.31 -11.16 -1.31
N SER A 273 19.92 -12.31 -1.87
CA SER A 273 19.02 -13.26 -1.21
C SER A 273 19.60 -13.80 0.10
N ASP A 274 20.90 -14.11 0.15
CA ASP A 274 21.56 -14.59 1.37
C ASP A 274 21.61 -13.50 2.46
N ALA A 275 21.86 -12.25 2.07
CA ALA A 275 21.85 -11.12 3.00
C ALA A 275 20.44 -10.83 3.57
N VAL A 276 19.39 -11.01 2.77
CA VAL A 276 18.00 -10.93 3.26
C VAL A 276 17.72 -12.08 4.24
N ASN A 277 18.21 -13.28 3.95
CA ASN A 277 18.00 -14.45 4.80
C ASN A 277 18.72 -14.34 6.15
N SER A 278 19.89 -13.70 6.19
CA SER A 278 20.66 -13.47 7.42
C SER A 278 20.07 -12.43 8.36
N ALA A 279 19.21 -11.55 7.86
CA ALA A 279 18.57 -10.53 8.68
C ALA A 279 17.73 -11.14 9.82
N PRO A 280 17.61 -10.50 10.98
CA PRO A 280 16.70 -10.95 12.03
C PRO A 280 15.23 -10.99 11.55
N SER A 281 14.45 -11.90 12.12
CA SER A 281 13.01 -12.02 11.85
C SER A 281 12.20 -11.47 13.04
N ASP A 282 10.99 -11.02 12.77
CA ASP A 282 9.97 -10.59 13.73
C ASP A 282 10.41 -9.45 14.66
N LEU A 283 11.27 -8.57 14.15
CA LEU A 283 11.65 -7.32 14.81
C LEU A 283 10.41 -6.43 15.06
N ASP A 284 10.41 -5.73 16.18
CA ASP A 284 9.35 -4.81 16.63
C ASP A 284 9.69 -3.32 16.41
N GLY A 285 10.82 -3.06 15.76
CA GLY A 285 11.30 -1.72 15.41
C GLY A 285 12.07 -1.00 16.51
N SER A 286 12.13 -1.58 17.72
CA SER A 286 12.85 -0.98 18.86
C SER A 286 14.37 -0.98 18.67
N THR A 287 14.90 -1.97 17.95
CA THR A 287 16.34 -2.18 17.76
C THR A 287 16.93 -1.28 16.67
N GLY A 288 16.12 -0.95 15.65
CA GLY A 288 16.55 -0.22 14.45
C GLY A 288 16.57 -1.10 13.19
N TYR A 289 17.04 -0.53 12.09
CA TYR A 289 17.06 -1.18 10.78
C TYR A 289 18.26 -2.11 10.60
N TYR A 290 18.06 -3.22 9.91
CA TYR A 290 19.13 -4.06 9.38
C TYR A 290 19.49 -3.58 7.96
N LEU A 291 20.68 -3.01 7.80
CA LEU A 291 21.12 -2.39 6.55
C LEU A 291 21.92 -3.39 5.69
N ILE A 292 21.40 -3.66 4.50
CA ILE A 292 22.06 -4.43 3.44
C ILE A 292 22.68 -3.43 2.46
N TYR A 293 24.00 -3.32 2.46
CA TYR A 293 24.74 -2.55 1.49
C TYR A 293 25.09 -3.43 0.29
N VAL A 294 24.73 -3.02 -0.92
CA VAL A 294 24.92 -3.80 -2.14
C VAL A 294 25.91 -3.09 -3.05
N ALA A 295 27.13 -3.63 -3.14
CA ALA A 295 28.19 -3.10 -3.99
C ALA A 295 27.78 -3.10 -5.47
N ALA A 296 28.42 -2.25 -6.26
CA ALA A 296 28.20 -2.11 -7.69
C ALA A 296 28.37 -3.47 -8.39
N GLY A 297 27.44 -3.75 -9.30
CA GLY A 297 27.34 -5.05 -9.95
C GLY A 297 25.98 -5.27 -10.59
N VAL A 298 25.91 -6.30 -11.43
CA VAL A 298 24.66 -6.76 -12.04
C VAL A 298 24.26 -8.06 -11.36
N TYR A 299 23.25 -7.98 -10.52
CA TYR A 299 22.71 -9.08 -9.72
C TYR A 299 21.52 -9.67 -10.45
N GLN A 300 21.72 -10.81 -11.11
CA GLN A 300 20.65 -11.56 -11.75
C GLN A 300 19.99 -12.51 -10.74
N GLU A 301 19.09 -11.96 -9.92
CA GLU A 301 18.46 -12.67 -8.80
C GLU A 301 16.97 -12.29 -8.66
N TYR A 302 16.20 -13.18 -8.03
CA TYR A 302 14.80 -12.92 -7.63
C TYR A 302 14.72 -12.83 -6.13
N VAL A 303 14.78 -11.60 -5.62
CA VAL A 303 14.83 -11.36 -4.17
C VAL A 303 13.40 -11.32 -3.61
N VAL A 304 13.11 -12.25 -2.71
CA VAL A 304 11.79 -12.40 -2.08
C VAL A 304 11.92 -12.17 -0.58
N ILE A 305 11.35 -11.07 -0.08
CA ILE A 305 11.52 -10.69 1.33
C ILE A 305 10.32 -11.10 2.17
N SER A 306 10.46 -12.20 2.92
CA SER A 306 9.44 -12.78 3.79
C SER A 306 8.75 -11.76 4.70
N LYS A 307 7.46 -11.96 4.99
CA LYS A 307 6.66 -11.06 5.85
C LYS A 307 7.17 -10.92 7.28
N HIS A 308 8.02 -11.85 7.72
CA HIS A 308 8.65 -11.86 9.02
C HIS A 308 9.94 -11.02 9.05
N LYS A 309 10.50 -10.65 7.90
CA LYS A 309 11.73 -9.85 7.81
C LYS A 309 11.36 -8.36 7.73
N LYS A 310 11.11 -7.75 8.89
CA LYS A 310 10.73 -6.32 9.02
C LYS A 310 11.96 -5.45 9.30
N TYR A 311 11.86 -4.15 9.03
CA TYR A 311 12.91 -3.16 9.28
C TYR A 311 14.21 -3.44 8.51
N LEU A 312 14.08 -3.90 7.27
CA LEU A 312 15.19 -4.02 6.34
C LEU A 312 15.40 -2.69 5.60
N MET A 313 16.65 -2.28 5.48
CA MET A 313 17.10 -1.17 4.65
C MET A 313 18.08 -1.71 3.61
N MET A 314 17.93 -1.32 2.35
CA MET A 314 18.87 -1.71 1.29
C MET A 314 19.40 -0.46 0.59
N ILE A 315 20.72 -0.36 0.43
CA ILE A 315 21.41 0.77 -0.21
C ILE A 315 22.41 0.23 -1.23
N GLY A 316 22.40 0.78 -2.45
CA GLY A 316 23.38 0.46 -3.50
C GLY A 316 24.50 1.51 -3.61
N ASP A 317 25.52 1.24 -4.43
CA ASP A 317 26.62 2.18 -4.72
C ASP A 317 26.14 3.41 -5.53
N GLY A 318 25.12 3.22 -6.37
CA GLY A 318 24.61 4.27 -7.25
C GLY A 318 23.51 3.77 -8.18
N ILE A 319 22.60 4.67 -8.56
CA ILE A 319 21.71 4.44 -9.71
C ILE A 319 22.57 4.03 -10.91
N ASN A 320 22.22 2.92 -11.56
CA ASN A 320 22.94 2.27 -12.67
C ASN A 320 24.33 1.71 -12.34
N GLN A 321 24.77 1.72 -11.09
CA GLN A 321 25.97 1.03 -10.64
C GLN A 321 25.61 -0.32 -10.00
N THR A 322 24.58 -0.31 -9.15
CA THR A 322 24.02 -1.53 -8.59
C THR A 322 22.70 -1.83 -9.30
N VAL A 323 22.70 -2.89 -10.11
CA VAL A 323 21.56 -3.28 -10.95
C VAL A 323 21.05 -4.66 -10.51
N ILE A 324 19.78 -4.75 -10.12
CA ILE A 324 19.10 -6.02 -9.87
C ILE A 324 18.26 -6.34 -11.12
N THR A 325 18.49 -7.49 -11.72
CA THR A 325 17.87 -7.90 -12.98
C THR A 325 17.37 -9.33 -12.94
N GLY A 326 16.55 -9.67 -13.92
CA GLY A 326 15.98 -10.99 -14.14
C GLY A 326 15.16 -11.00 -15.41
N ASN A 327 14.86 -12.21 -15.86
CA ASN A 327 14.29 -12.58 -17.14
C ASN A 327 13.00 -13.41 -17.02
N HIS A 328 12.42 -13.54 -15.81
CA HIS A 328 11.14 -14.21 -15.63
C HIS A 328 10.04 -13.41 -16.31
N ASN A 329 9.33 -14.05 -17.22
CA ASN A 329 8.19 -13.46 -17.89
C ASN A 329 7.04 -14.47 -17.99
N VAL A 330 5.85 -13.94 -18.23
CA VAL A 330 4.62 -14.74 -18.31
C VAL A 330 4.63 -15.70 -19.50
N VAL A 331 5.28 -15.32 -20.60
CA VAL A 331 5.38 -16.14 -21.82
C VAL A 331 6.18 -17.43 -21.55
N ASP A 332 7.21 -17.35 -20.71
CA ASP A 332 8.08 -18.46 -20.32
C ASP A 332 7.53 -19.29 -19.14
N GLY A 333 6.25 -19.09 -18.79
CA GLY A 333 5.56 -19.89 -17.79
C GLY A 333 5.69 -19.39 -16.35
N TRP A 334 6.18 -18.17 -16.13
CA TRP A 334 6.13 -17.52 -14.82
C TRP A 334 4.79 -16.81 -14.60
N THR A 335 4.46 -16.53 -13.35
CA THR A 335 3.26 -15.73 -13.04
C THR A 335 3.62 -14.24 -13.05
N THR A 336 2.62 -13.38 -13.25
CA THR A 336 2.78 -11.91 -13.15
C THR A 336 3.40 -11.48 -11.82
N PHE A 337 3.14 -12.24 -10.76
CA PHE A 337 3.72 -12.02 -9.45
C PHE A 337 5.20 -12.44 -9.41
N ASN A 338 5.54 -13.64 -9.90
CA ASN A 338 6.91 -14.17 -9.86
C ASN A 338 7.82 -13.66 -10.99
N SER A 339 7.32 -12.80 -11.88
CA SER A 339 8.14 -12.09 -12.87
C SER A 339 8.90 -10.91 -12.29
N SER A 340 8.56 -10.44 -11.08
CA SER A 340 9.31 -9.34 -10.45
C SER A 340 10.65 -9.82 -9.92
N THR A 341 11.73 -9.11 -10.27
CA THR A 341 13.09 -9.34 -9.76
C THR A 341 13.25 -8.98 -8.28
N PHE A 342 12.29 -8.24 -7.74
CA PHE A 342 12.27 -7.83 -6.35
C PHE A 342 10.82 -7.78 -5.83
N GLY A 343 10.48 -8.65 -4.88
CA GLY A 343 9.14 -8.78 -4.31
C GLY A 343 9.14 -8.65 -2.79
N THR A 344 8.30 -7.78 -2.25
CA THR A 344 8.16 -7.61 -0.80
C THR A 344 6.74 -7.82 -0.33
N TRP A 345 6.65 -8.40 0.88
CA TRP A 345 5.39 -8.91 1.40
C TRP A 345 4.83 -8.06 2.55
N THR A 346 5.56 -7.05 3.03
CA THR A 346 5.10 -6.12 4.06
C THR A 346 4.82 -4.74 3.47
N VAL A 347 3.59 -4.26 3.61
CA VAL A 347 3.20 -2.87 3.28
C VAL A 347 3.61 -1.90 4.40
N ILE A 348 4.14 -2.41 5.51
CA ILE A 348 4.54 -1.63 6.67
C ILE A 348 6.00 -1.99 6.97
N GLU A 349 6.86 -0.97 6.88
CA GLU A 349 8.24 -0.94 7.40
C GLU A 349 9.31 -1.72 6.61
N MET A 350 9.12 -1.80 5.30
CA MET A 350 10.29 -1.82 4.43
C MET A 350 10.39 -0.49 3.72
N LEU A 351 11.56 0.13 3.78
CA LEU A 351 11.90 1.32 3.03
C LEU A 351 12.10 0.94 1.57
N LEU A 352 10.98 0.71 0.89
CA LEU A 352 10.95 0.42 -0.53
C LEU A 352 9.87 1.26 -1.16
N SER A 353 10.32 2.37 -1.75
CA SER A 353 9.48 3.15 -2.62
C SER A 353 9.27 2.35 -3.91
N PHE A 354 8.13 1.70 -4.04
CA PHE A 354 7.68 1.19 -5.33
C PHE A 354 7.13 2.34 -6.15
N GLY A 355 7.97 2.84 -7.06
CA GLY A 355 7.60 3.87 -8.02
C GLY A 355 8.74 4.31 -8.92
N PHE A 356 9.31 3.42 -9.73
CA PHE A 356 10.25 3.75 -10.85
C PHE A 356 11.43 4.71 -10.55
N ARG A 357 11.70 4.99 -9.27
CA ARG A 357 12.73 5.86 -8.71
C ARG A 357 12.60 5.69 -7.20
N GLU A 358 13.73 5.55 -6.51
CA GLU A 358 13.86 5.65 -5.04
C GLU A 358 13.79 4.36 -4.19
N ALA A 359 14.48 3.31 -4.64
CA ALA A 359 15.50 2.76 -3.75
C ALA A 359 16.68 3.74 -3.75
N ILE A 360 17.32 3.99 -2.60
CA ILE A 360 18.49 4.86 -2.59
C ILE A 360 19.59 4.10 -3.34
N ASP A 361 19.81 4.51 -4.58
CA ASP A 361 20.91 4.07 -5.41
C ASP A 361 20.88 2.62 -5.93
N LEU A 362 19.69 2.04 -6.13
CA LEU A 362 19.52 0.76 -6.85
C LEU A 362 18.73 0.95 -8.15
N THR A 363 19.15 0.29 -9.22
CA THR A 363 18.37 0.12 -10.44
C THR A 363 17.74 -1.27 -10.46
N ILE A 364 16.42 -1.36 -10.49
CA ILE A 364 15.71 -2.63 -10.69
C ILE A 364 15.25 -2.68 -12.15
N ALA A 365 15.82 -3.61 -12.93
CA ALA A 365 15.51 -3.80 -14.34
C ALA A 365 14.74 -5.12 -14.54
N CYS A 366 13.61 -5.06 -15.24
CA CYS A 366 12.95 -6.25 -15.79
C CYS A 366 13.38 -6.39 -17.26
N SER A 367 13.85 -7.57 -17.66
CA SER A 367 14.30 -7.86 -19.04
C SER A 367 13.15 -8.28 -19.92
#